data_AF-A0A0S4SXP5-F1
#
_entry.id   AF-A0A0S4SXP5-F1
#
_cell.length_a   1.000
_cell.length_b   1.000
_cell.length_c   1.000
_cell.angle_alpha   90.00
_cell.angle_beta   90.00
_cell.angle_gamma   90.00
#
_symmetry.space_group_name_H-M   'P 1'
#
loop_
_entity.id
_entity.type
_entity.pdbx_description
1 polymer ?
#
loop_
_entity_poly.entity_id
_entity_poly.type
_entity_poly.pdbx_seq_one_letter_code
_entity_poly.pdbx_strand_id
1 'polypeptide(L)' 'MKKGGSAKSTLAINLAIYQSIINKRDITIIDTDPQKSIATFQLIRNEENLPRAFKYIYKQGEDLLCFMQ' A
#
# COMPACT_ATOMS: atom_id res chain seq x y z
N MET A 1 13.94 -4.61 -17.05
CA MET A 1 14.61 -4.29 -15.77
C MET A 1 13.70 -3.40 -14.92
N LYS A 2 13.15 -3.89 -13.80
CA LYS A 2 12.46 -3.03 -12.82
C LYS A 2 13.53 -2.52 -11.84
N LYS A 3 14.01 -1.27 -11.99
CA LYS A 3 14.90 -0.68 -10.99
C LYS A 3 14.16 -0.60 -9.64
N GLY A 4 14.77 -1.13 -8.58
CA GLY A 4 14.43 -0.77 -7.22
C GLY A 4 14.59 0.73 -7.01
N GLY A 5 13.80 1.35 -6.13
CA GLY A 5 13.94 2.77 -5.80
C GLY A 5 13.30 3.79 -6.77
N SER A 6 12.50 3.37 -7.76
CA SER A 6 11.81 4.30 -8.68
C SER A 6 10.53 4.95 -8.10
N ALA A 7 10.43 5.11 -6.78
CA ALA A 7 9.30 5.73 -6.05
C ALA A 7 7.89 5.11 -6.27
N LYS A 8 7.79 3.84 -6.72
CA LYS A 8 6.49 3.17 -6.98
C LYS A 8 5.58 3.12 -5.76
N SER A 9 6.12 2.69 -4.61
CA SER A 9 5.37 2.62 -3.35
C SER A 9 4.89 4.02 -2.92
N THR A 10 5.75 5.02 -3.04
CA THR A 10 5.42 6.42 -2.75
C THR A 10 4.26 6.92 -3.62
N LEU A 11 4.30 6.64 -4.92
CA LEU A 11 3.21 7.03 -5.83
C LEU A 11 1.91 6.29 -5.49
N ALA A 12 1.97 4.99 -5.23
CA ALA A 12 0.81 4.18 -4.85
C ALA A 12 0.16 4.69 -3.56
N ILE A 13 0.95 5.02 -2.54
CA ILE A 13 0.49 5.60 -1.27
C ILE A 13 -0.24 6.92 -1.51
N ASN A 14 0.38 7.86 -2.22
CA ASN A 14 -0.22 9.18 -2.46
C ASN A 14 -1.52 9.08 -3.24
N LEU A 15 -1.56 8.24 -4.27
CA LEU A 15 -2.78 8.01 -5.05
C LEU A 15 -3.88 7.38 -4.18
N ALA A 16 -3.55 6.38 -3.36
CA ALA A 16 -4.53 5.75 -2.47
C ALA A 16 -5.10 6.72 -1.44
N ILE A 17 -4.25 7.56 -0.83
CA ILE A 17 -4.68 8.60 0.10
C ILE A 17 -5.62 9.59 -0.59
N TYR A 18 -5.25 10.09 -1.77
CA TYR A 18 -6.08 11.03 -2.51
C TYR A 18 -7.46 10.42 -2.84
N GLN A 19 -7.47 9.21 -3.39
CA GLN A 19 -8.71 8.51 -3.76
C GLN A 19 -9.60 8.21 -2.53
N SER A 20 -8.99 7.88 -1.40
CA SER A 20 -9.74 7.59 -0.17
C SER A 20 -10.25 8.84 0.53
N ILE A 21 -9.39 9.85 0.74
CA ILE A 21 -9.75 11.02 1.55
C ILE A 21 -10.58 12.01 0.75
N ILE A 22 -10.19 12.32 -0.49
CA ILE A 22 -10.84 13.32 -1.33
C ILE A 22 -12.06 12.70 -2.01
N ASN A 23 -11.87 11.55 -2.66
CA ASN A 23 -12.92 10.92 -3.47
C ASN A 23 -13.77 9.91 -2.69
N LYS A 24 -13.53 9.75 -1.37
CA LYS A 24 -14.28 8.87 -0.46
C LYS A 24 -14.42 7.42 -0.96
N ARG A 25 -13.41 6.92 -1.69
CA ARG A 25 -13.39 5.54 -2.20
C ARG A 25 -12.79 4.58 -1.20
N ASP A 26 -13.32 3.36 -1.15
CA ASP A 26 -12.68 2.27 -0.42
C ASP A 26 -11.49 1.74 -1.24
N ILE A 27 -10.28 1.97 -0.75
CA ILE A 27 -9.04 1.63 -1.45
C ILE A 27 -8.34 0.50 -0.71
N THR A 28 -7.90 -0.51 -1.48
CA THR A 28 -7.03 -1.58 -1.02
C THR A 28 -5.73 -1.56 -1.80
N ILE A 29 -4.60 -1.56 -1.09
CA ILE A 29 -3.28 -1.78 -1.66
C ILE A 29 -2.87 -3.23 -1.38
N ILE A 30 -2.50 -3.95 -2.44
CA ILE A 30 -1.84 -5.25 -2.37
C ILE A 30 -0.34 -5.01 -2.61
N ASP A 31 0.45 -5.19 -1.56
CA ASP A 31 1.89 -5.01 -1.57
C ASP A 31 2.58 -6.34 -1.77
N THR A 32 3.45 -6.39 -2.78
CA THR A 32 4.24 -7.56 -3.14
C THR A 32 5.74 -7.30 -2.99
N ASP A 33 6.12 -6.12 -2.47
CA ASP A 33 7.51 -5.73 -2.29
C ASP A 33 8.03 -6.24 -0.92
N PRO A 34 9.06 -7.09 -0.89
CA PRO A 34 9.64 -7.60 0.36
C PRO A 34 10.09 -6.52 1.34
N GLN A 35 10.41 -5.31 0.85
CA GLN A 35 10.82 -4.18 1.69
C GLN A 35 9.66 -3.57 2.48
N LYS A 36 8.40 -3.86 2.12
CA LYS A 36 7.18 -3.44 2.85
C LYS A 36 7.11 -1.96 3.22
N SER A 37 7.69 -1.11 2.37
CA SER A 37 7.70 0.35 2.56
C SER A 37 6.31 0.96 2.83
N ILE A 38 5.24 0.36 2.30
CA ILE A 38 3.85 0.77 2.51
C ILE A 38 3.37 0.43 3.93
N ALA A 39 3.75 -0.74 4.46
CA ALA A 39 3.45 -1.09 5.85
C ALA A 39 4.14 -0.14 6.83
N THR A 40 5.43 0.17 6.60
CA THR A 40 6.17 1.14 7.43
C THR A 40 5.50 2.51 7.42
N PHE A 41 5.09 2.99 6.24
CA PHE A 41 4.36 4.24 6.13
C PHE A 41 3.02 4.21 6.89
N GLN A 42 2.27 3.11 6.82
CA GLN A 42 1.01 2.97 7.55
C GLN A 42 1.22 2.93 9.07
N LEU A 43 2.30 2.30 9.55
CA LEU A 43 2.66 2.29 10.97
C LEU A 43 2.91 3.71 11.49
N ILE A 44 3.75 4.49 10.79
CA ILE A 44 4.05 5.88 11.15
C ILE A 44 2.76 6.70 11.24
N ARG A 45 1.84 6.54 10.27
CA ARG A 45 0.54 7.23 10.31
C ARG A 45 -0.30 6.85 11.53
N ASN A 46 -0.27 5.58 11.93
CA ASN A 46 -1.00 5.13 13.10
C ASN A 46 -0.38 5.69 14.39
N GLU A 47 0.95 5.77 14.47
CA GLU A 47 1.67 6.41 15.59
C GLU A 47 1.33 7.90 15.72
N GLU A 48 1.16 8.59 14.59
CA GLU A 48 0.68 9.97 14.50
C GLU A 48 -0.85 10.12 14.70
N ASN A 49 -1.55 9.06 15.09
CA ASN A 49 -3.01 9.02 15.27
C ASN A 49 -3.83 9.49 14.05
N LEU A 50 -3.28 9.33 12.84
CA LEU A 50 -3.97 9.70 11.61
C LEU A 50 -5.01 8.64 11.24
N PRO A 51 -6.16 9.04 10.66
CA PRO A 51 -7.14 8.10 10.15
C PRO A 51 -6.54 7.13 9.14
N ARG A 52 -7.02 5.88 9.19
CA ARG A 52 -6.66 4.84 8.22
C ARG A 52 -7.10 5.28 6.82
N ALA A 53 -6.12 5.46 5.93
CA ALA A 53 -6.38 5.92 4.57
C ALA A 53 -6.75 4.78 3.61
N PHE A 54 -6.23 3.57 3.79
CA PHE A 54 -6.49 2.45 2.89
C PHE A 54 -6.34 1.10 3.61
N LYS A 55 -6.95 0.06 3.05
CA LYS A 55 -6.70 -1.33 3.43
C LYS A 55 -5.35 -1.76 2.85
N TYR A 56 -4.60 -2.52 3.63
CA TYR A 56 -3.28 -3.01 3.25
C TYR A 56 -3.28 -4.53 3.34
N ILE A 57 -2.82 -5.17 2.27
CA ILE A 57 -2.63 -6.62 2.19
C ILE A 57 -1.22 -6.85 1.68
N TYR A 58 -0.43 -7.66 2.37
CA TYR A 58 0.86 -8.11 1.87
C TYR A 58 0.71 -9.54 1.32
N LYS A 59 1.15 -9.75 0.08
CA LYS A 59 1.11 -11.06 -0.59
C LYS A 59 2.35 -11.24 -1.47
N GLN A 60 2.95 -12.42 -1.43
CA GLN A 60 4.16 -12.72 -2.20
C GLN A 60 4.14 -14.16 -2.71
N GLY A 61 4.72 -14.39 -3.90
CA GLY A 61 4.90 -15.73 -4.46
C GLY A 61 3.56 -16.46 -4.65
N GLU A 62 3.52 -17.72 -4.25
CA GLU A 62 2.33 -18.58 -4.36
C GLU A 62 1.11 -18.04 -3.60
N ASP A 63 1.32 -17.36 -2.47
CA ASP A 63 0.23 -16.77 -1.69
C ASP A 63 -0.49 -15.64 -2.45
N LEU A 64 0.23 -14.89 -3.30
CA LEU A 64 -0.39 -13.92 -4.20
C LEU A 64 -1.21 -14.61 -5.29
N LEU A 65 -0.69 -15.70 -5.86
CA LEU A 65 -1.38 -16.45 -6.92
C LEU A 65 -2.69 -17.05 -6.40
N CYS A 66 -2.67 -17.69 -5.22
CA CYS A 66 -3.85 -18.24 -4.56
C CYS A 66 -4.88 -17.15 -4.23
N PHE A 67 -4.42 -15.97 -3.80
CA PHE A 67 -5.31 -14.84 -3.49
C PHE A 67 -6.05 -14.27 -4.71
N MET A 68 -5.54 -14.49 -5.93
CA MET A 68 -6.13 -13.95 -7.16
C MET A 68 -7.10 -14.92 -7.87
N GLN A 69 -7.25 -16.14 -7.36
CA GLN A 69 -8.17 -17.16 -7.88
C GLN A 69 -9.57 -17.00 -7.25
#